data_AF-A0A3B5Z4H8-F1
#
_entry.id   AF-A0A3B5Z4H8-F1
#
_cell.length_a   1.000
_cell.length_b   1.000
_cell.length_c   1.000
_cell.angle_alpha   90.00
_cell.angle_beta   90.00
_cell.angle_gamma   90.00
#
_symmetry.space_group_name_H-M   'P 1'
#
loop_
_entity.id
_entity.type
_entity.pdbx_description
1 polymer ?
#
loop_
_entity_poly.entity_id
_entity_poly.type
_entity_poly.pdbx_seq_one_letter_code
_entity_poly.pdbx_strand_id
1 'polypeptide(L)'
;MSSGSSSRSNSPSSDSEWSKKENKMFEEALAYYGVGAPNLCEKVASAMGGTKSTEEVRRHFQFLVDDVNNIEHGRIPFPKYKTQGFWT
;
A
#
# COMPACT_ATOMS: atom_id res chain seq x y z
N MET A 1 -5.55 -26.86 -39.76
CA MET A 1 -6.74 -26.21 -39.18
C MET A 1 -7.08 -26.94 -37.89
N SER A 2 -6.99 -26.41 -36.68
CA SER A 2 -6.61 -25.09 -36.19
C SER A 2 -6.09 -25.30 -34.77
N SER A 3 -4.89 -24.83 -34.45
CA SER A 3 -4.44 -24.78 -33.05
C SER A 3 -5.04 -23.53 -32.43
N GLY A 4 -6.07 -23.69 -31.61
CA GLY A 4 -6.68 -22.61 -30.85
C GLY A 4 -5.72 -22.10 -29.79
N SER A 5 -5.09 -20.96 -30.04
CA SER A 5 -4.36 -20.21 -29.03
C SER A 5 -5.37 -19.51 -28.13
N SER A 6 -5.68 -20.12 -26.99
CA SER A 6 -6.40 -19.44 -25.91
C SER A 6 -5.50 -18.33 -25.38
N SER A 7 -5.81 -17.10 -25.78
CA SER A 7 -5.20 -15.87 -25.30
C SER A 7 -5.23 -15.85 -23.79
N ARG A 8 -4.07 -16.01 -23.16
CA ARG A 8 -3.89 -15.70 -21.74
C ARG A 8 -4.14 -14.21 -21.60
N SER A 9 -5.30 -13.84 -21.08
CA SER A 9 -5.63 -12.47 -20.69
C SER A 9 -4.69 -12.06 -19.56
N ASN A 10 -3.51 -11.57 -19.94
CA ASN A 10 -2.56 -10.94 -19.06
C ASN A 10 -2.94 -9.47 -18.95
N SER A 11 -3.86 -9.16 -18.06
CA SER A 11 -4.06 -7.80 -17.59
C SER A 11 -3.53 -7.70 -16.15
N PRO A 12 -2.21 -7.60 -15.94
CA PRO A 12 -1.71 -7.07 -14.70
C PRO A 12 -2.05 -5.58 -14.74
N SER A 13 -2.95 -5.12 -13.87
CA SER A 13 -2.83 -3.74 -13.43
C SER A 13 -1.37 -3.60 -13.00
N SER A 14 -0.64 -2.74 -13.71
CA SER A 14 0.80 -2.55 -13.49
C SER A 14 1.00 -1.73 -12.22
N ASP A 15 0.43 -2.20 -11.11
CA ASP A 15 0.81 -1.80 -9.77
C ASP A 15 2.11 -2.57 -9.51
N SER A 16 3.23 -1.90 -9.76
CA SER A 16 4.55 -2.43 -9.39
C SER A 16 4.50 -2.83 -7.92
N GLU A 17 4.52 -4.13 -7.63
CA GLU A 17 4.46 -4.67 -6.27
C GLU A 17 5.46 -3.92 -5.37
N TRP A 18 4.96 -3.35 -4.28
CA TRP A 18 5.77 -2.64 -3.32
C TRP A 18 6.55 -3.63 -2.47
N SER A 19 7.88 -3.62 -2.59
CA SER A 19 8.73 -4.39 -1.70
C SER A 19 8.65 -3.87 -0.27
N LYS A 20 8.99 -4.73 0.70
CA LYS A 20 9.07 -4.32 2.12
C LYS A 20 10.02 -3.14 2.34
N LYS A 21 11.10 -3.06 1.56
CA LYS A 21 12.07 -1.96 1.62
C LYS A 21 11.46 -0.66 1.11
N GLU A 22 10.75 -0.69 -0.03
CA GLU A 22 10.06 0.49 -0.57
C GLU A 22 8.94 0.97 0.36
N ASN A 23 8.13 0.04 0.90
CA ASN A 23 7.08 0.37 1.84
C ASN A 23 7.64 1.05 3.10
N LYS A 24 8.76 0.53 3.63
CA LYS A 24 9.45 1.14 4.77
C LYS A 24 9.93 2.56 4.45
N MET A 25 10.56 2.79 3.29
CA MET A 25 10.99 4.13 2.89
C MET A 25 9.81 5.10 2.73
N PHE A 26 8.69 4.61 2.21
CA PHE A 26 7.44 5.38 2.10
C PHE A 26 6.88 5.77 3.48
N GLU A 27 6.78 4.83 4.41
CA GLU A 27 6.32 5.11 5.79
C GLU A 27 7.23 6.09 6.53
N GLU A 28 8.55 5.93 6.41
CA GLU A 28 9.54 6.87 6.96
C GLU A 28 9.39 8.27 6.38
N ALA A 29 9.17 8.39 5.07
CA ALA A 29 8.95 9.67 4.41
C ALA A 29 7.61 10.32 4.84
N LEU A 30 6.54 9.55 4.97
CA LEU A 30 5.26 10.04 5.51
C LEU A 30 5.40 10.56 6.94
N ALA A 31 6.14 9.84 7.80
CA ALA A 31 6.39 10.26 9.17
C ALA A 31 7.22 11.55 9.24
N TYR A 32 8.18 11.72 8.35
CA TYR A 32 9.03 12.91 8.28
C TYR A 32 8.27 14.16 7.80
N TYR A 33 7.54 14.06 6.68
CA TYR A 33 6.85 15.21 6.09
C TYR A 33 5.50 15.53 6.73
N GLY A 34 4.83 14.51 7.29
CA GLY A 34 3.48 14.62 7.84
C GLY A 34 2.38 14.60 6.77
N VAL A 35 1.27 13.94 7.08
CA VAL A 35 0.14 13.72 6.15
C VAL A 35 -0.57 14.99 5.68
N GLY A 36 -0.39 16.12 6.38
CA GLY A 36 -0.95 17.42 6.02
C GLY A 36 -0.07 18.30 5.12
N ALA A 37 1.12 17.82 4.72
CA ALA A 37 2.03 18.63 3.93
C ALA A 37 1.50 18.89 2.51
N PRO A 38 1.65 20.12 1.98
CA PRO A 38 1.39 20.37 0.56
C PRO A 38 2.39 19.58 -0.28
N ASN A 39 1.91 19.05 -1.40
CA ASN A 39 2.68 18.24 -2.36
C ASN A 39 3.35 17.01 -1.70
N LEU A 40 2.69 16.41 -0.71
CA LEU A 40 3.22 15.26 0.04
C LEU A 40 3.70 14.13 -0.88
N CYS A 41 2.90 13.74 -1.87
CA CYS A 41 3.25 12.63 -2.76
C CYS A 41 4.52 12.90 -3.56
N GLU A 42 4.73 14.14 -4.03
CA GLU A 42 5.94 14.54 -4.75
C GLU A 42 7.17 14.50 -3.83
N LYS A 43 7.04 15.01 -2.59
CA LYS A 43 8.10 15.00 -1.59
C LYS A 43 8.49 13.57 -1.19
N VAL A 44 7.51 12.70 -1.01
CA VAL A 44 7.74 11.29 -0.70
C VAL A 44 8.42 10.56 -1.87
N ALA A 45 7.93 10.74 -3.10
CA ALA A 45 8.56 10.17 -4.29
C ALA A 45 10.03 10.61 -4.43
N SER A 46 10.30 11.89 -4.19
CA SER A 46 11.66 12.45 -4.18
C SER A 46 12.53 11.86 -3.06
N ALA A 47 12.00 11.73 -1.83
CA ALA A 47 12.72 11.13 -0.70
C ALA A 47 13.04 9.65 -0.91
N MET A 48 12.20 8.93 -1.65
CA MET A 48 12.45 7.56 -2.09
C MET A 48 13.43 7.46 -3.28
N GLY A 49 14.11 8.55 -3.64
CA GLY A 49 15.07 8.61 -4.74
C GLY A 49 14.44 8.46 -6.12
N GLY A 50 13.14 8.73 -6.27
CA GLY A 50 12.42 8.54 -7.54
C GLY A 50 12.17 7.09 -7.92
N THR A 51 12.37 6.14 -6.99
CA THR A 51 12.14 4.70 -7.22
C THR A 51 10.68 4.39 -7.59
N LYS A 52 9.75 5.24 -7.12
CA LYS A 52 8.33 5.22 -7.46
C LYS A 52 7.92 6.60 -7.96
N SER A 53 7.04 6.64 -8.94
CA SER A 53 6.44 7.88 -9.44
C SER A 53 5.50 8.51 -8.41
N THR A 54 5.26 9.82 -8.54
CA THR A 54 4.28 10.53 -7.71
C THR A 54 2.90 9.88 -7.77
N GLU A 55 2.49 9.39 -8.94
CA GLU A 55 1.21 8.70 -9.15
C GLU A 55 1.16 7.34 -8.46
N GLU A 56 2.26 6.58 -8.43
CA GLU A 56 2.35 5.31 -7.68
C GLU A 56 2.30 5.57 -6.18
N VAL A 57 3.03 6.58 -5.68
CA VAL A 57 3.00 6.99 -4.28
C VAL A 57 1.59 7.43 -3.88
N ARG A 58 0.91 8.21 -4.73
CA ARG A 58 -0.47 8.67 -4.48
C ARG A 58 -1.46 7.50 -4.40
N ARG A 59 -1.35 6.52 -5.30
CA ARG A 59 -2.17 5.30 -5.26
C ARG A 59 -1.92 4.49 -3.98
N HIS A 60 -0.65 4.28 -3.63
CA HIS A 60 -0.27 3.54 -2.42
C HIS A 60 -0.77 4.23 -1.15
N PHE A 61 -0.69 5.57 -1.10
CA PHE A 61 -1.24 6.36 -0.02
C PHE A 61 -2.77 6.23 0.09
N GLN A 62 -3.49 6.21 -1.03
CA GLN A 62 -4.94 6.00 -1.00
C GLN A 62 -5.31 4.62 -0.43
N PHE A 63 -4.59 3.56 -0.82
CA PHE A 63 -4.81 2.23 -0.23
C PHE A 63 -4.57 2.22 1.28
N LEU A 64 -3.52 2.89 1.76
CA LEU A 64 -3.26 3.02 3.19
C LEU A 64 -4.43 3.74 3.91
N VAL A 65 -4.95 4.82 3.35
CA VAL A 65 -6.11 5.55 3.91
C VAL A 65 -7.34 4.65 3.97
N ASP A 66 -7.61 3.91 2.89
CA ASP A 66 -8.76 3.01 2.82
C ASP A 66 -8.64 1.86 3.85
N ASP A 67 -7.44 1.31 4.03
CA ASP A 67 -7.16 0.28 5.04
C ASP A 67 -7.38 0.80 6.46
N VAL A 68 -6.86 1.99 6.79
CA VAL A 68 -7.10 2.64 8.10
C VAL A 68 -8.60 2.86 8.31
N ASN A 69 -9.29 3.40 7.32
CA ASN A 69 -10.74 3.58 7.39
C ASN A 69 -11.46 2.26 7.63
N ASN A 70 -11.07 1.17 6.96
CA ASN A 70 -11.69 -0.14 7.16
C ASN A 70 -11.46 -0.68 8.58
N ILE A 71 -10.27 -0.45 9.16
CA ILE A 71 -9.98 -0.81 10.56
C ILE A 71 -10.88 -0.01 11.52
N GLU A 72 -10.93 1.31 11.37
CA GLU A 72 -11.67 2.21 12.26
C GLU A 72 -13.19 1.95 12.23
N HIS A 73 -13.73 1.58 11.06
CA HIS A 73 -15.14 1.22 10.92
C HIS A 73 -15.45 -0.23 11.34
N GLY A 74 -14.48 -0.97 11.89
CA GLY A 74 -14.67 -2.35 12.30
C GLY A 74 -14.99 -3.31 11.14
N ARG A 75 -14.62 -2.94 9.91
CA ARG A 75 -14.84 -3.76 8.71
C ARG A 75 -13.81 -4.87 8.57
N ILE A 76 -12.70 -4.77 9.31
CA ILE A 76 -11.72 -5.84 9.45
C ILE A 76 -12.09 -6.67 10.69
N PRO A 77 -12.43 -7.97 10.54
CA PRO A 77 -12.73 -8.81 11.69
C PRO A 77 -11.47 -8.96 12.55
N PHE A 78 -11.61 -8.79 13.86
CA PHE A 78 -10.50 -9.06 14.77
C PHE A 78 -10.05 -10.51 14.63
N PRO A 79 -8.73 -10.77 14.59
CA PRO A 79 -8.23 -12.12 14.72
C PRO A 79 -8.78 -12.76 15.99
N LYS A 80 -9.19 -14.02 15.91
CA LYS A 80 -9.54 -14.82 17.10
C LYS A 80 -8.25 -15.14 17.84
N TYR A 81 -7.72 -14.17 18.56
CA TYR A 81 -6.56 -14.38 19.43
C TYR A 81 -6.94 -15.44 20.46
N LYS A 82 -6.16 -16.53 20.53
CA LYS A 82 -6.26 -17.45 21.66
C LYS A 82 -5.77 -16.69 22.88
N THR A 83 -6.68 -16.11 23.66
CA THR A 83 -6.37 -15.63 25.01
C THR A 83 -6.07 -16.85 25.88
N GLN A 84 -4.82 -17.31 25.83
CA GLN A 84 -4.30 -18.24 26.82
C GLN A 84 -3.57 -17.41 27.88
N GLY A 85 -4.27 -17.12 28.97
CA GLY A 85 -3.71 -16.47 30.15
C GLY A 85 -4.58 -15.34 30.69
N PHE A 86 -5.31 -15.67 31.76
CA PHE A 86 -5.88 -14.73 32.72
C PHE A 86 -4.79 -13.74 33.17
N TRP A 87 -5.03 -12.43 33.04
CA TRP A 87 -4.27 -11.41 33.78
C TRP A 87 -4.94 -11.23 35.14
N THR A 88 -4.71 -12.15 36.07
CA THR A 88 -5.01 -11.97 37.50
C THR A 88 -3.73 -11.97 38.30
#